data_AF-Q9F2T6-F1
#
_entry.id   AF-Q9F2T6-F1
#
_cell.length_a   1.000
_cell.length_b   1.000
_cell.length_c   1.000
_cell.angle_alpha   90.00
_cell.angle_beta   90.00
_cell.angle_gamma   90.00
#
_symmetry.space_group_name_H-M   'P 1'
#
loop_
_entity.id
_entity.type
_entity.pdbx_description
1 polymer ?
#
loop_
_entity_poly.entity_id
_entity_poly.type
_entity_poly.pdbx_seq_one_letter_code
_entity_poly.pdbx_strand_id
1 'polypeptide(L)'
;MIRIVTRGRLARLEDAARTASEQARQTSGAANEAFGRHVRELWNVTDRAERAEDTTTEVGVLLSGALAELSDAQQELLRKDIEIRRLREELSRGPREGETVTVLMHHGEPHAVYASRKAAHADTATHGYPADHVWTPCDERPAAAFTWRCEEFTYNPATNGFHRVSRAVPRALDGAA
;
A
#
# COMPACT_ATOMS: atom_id res chain seq x y z
N MET A 1 -48.88 -49.31 78.07
CA MET A 1 -48.99 -50.54 77.26
C MET A 1 -47.61 -50.86 76.69
N ILE A 2 -46.87 -51.79 77.29
CA ILE A 2 -45.50 -52.14 76.88
C ILE A 2 -45.61 -53.29 75.88
N ARG A 3 -45.25 -53.06 74.60
CA ARG A 3 -45.19 -54.12 73.59
C ARG A 3 -43.92 -54.94 73.81
N ILE A 4 -44.06 -56.18 74.31
CA ILE A 4 -42.95 -57.12 74.41
C ILE A 4 -42.57 -57.55 72.99
N VAL A 5 -41.46 -57.03 72.49
CA VAL A 5 -40.90 -57.43 71.20
C VAL A 5 -40.13 -58.73 71.40
N THR A 6 -40.46 -59.76 70.61
CA THR A 6 -39.74 -61.03 70.66
C THR A 6 -38.33 -60.86 70.11
N ARG A 7 -37.35 -61.58 70.67
CA ARG A 7 -35.95 -61.59 70.18
C ARG A 7 -35.85 -61.77 68.65
N GLY A 8 -36.70 -62.63 68.08
CA GLY A 8 -36.73 -62.87 66.62
C GLY A 8 -37.21 -61.68 65.78
N ARG A 9 -38.02 -60.76 66.33
CA ARG A 9 -38.42 -59.53 65.63
C ARG A 9 -37.33 -58.45 65.70
N LEU A 10 -36.58 -58.40 66.80
CA LEU A 10 -35.44 -57.51 66.98
C LEU A 10 -34.31 -57.89 66.01
N ALA A 11 -33.98 -59.17 65.92
CA ALA A 11 -33.00 -59.69 64.97
C ALA A 11 -33.35 -59.36 63.50
N ARG A 12 -34.63 -59.47 63.11
CA ARG A 12 -35.09 -59.10 61.75
C ARG A 12 -34.97 -57.60 61.47
N LEU A 13 -35.23 -56.75 62.46
CA LEU A 13 -35.09 -55.30 62.30
C LEU A 13 -33.61 -54.90 62.19
N GLU A 14 -32.72 -55.52 62.96
CA GLU A 14 -31.28 -55.30 62.87
C GLU A 14 -30.72 -55.74 61.49
N ASP A 15 -31.18 -56.88 60.98
CA ASP A 15 -30.77 -57.38 59.67
C ASP A 15 -31.29 -56.51 58.52
N ALA A 16 -32.55 -56.05 58.61
CA ALA A 16 -33.12 -55.10 57.67
C ALA A 16 -32.41 -53.74 57.70
N ALA A 17 -32.05 -53.24 58.89
CA ALA A 17 -31.30 -51.99 59.04
C ALA A 17 -29.88 -52.10 58.46
N ARG A 18 -29.22 -53.25 58.65
CA ARG A 18 -27.90 -53.53 58.04
C ARG A 18 -27.99 -53.55 56.52
N THR A 19 -28.95 -54.29 55.98
CA THR A 19 -29.19 -54.40 54.53
C THR A 19 -29.51 -53.03 53.92
N ALA A 20 -30.39 -52.24 54.56
CA ALA A 20 -30.71 -50.89 54.10
C ALA A 20 -29.49 -49.95 54.14
N SER A 21 -28.64 -50.07 55.16
CA SER A 21 -27.41 -49.28 55.27
C SER A 21 -26.40 -49.64 54.17
N GLU A 22 -26.26 -50.93 53.85
CA GLU A 22 -25.40 -51.40 52.76
C GLU A 22 -25.91 -50.94 51.39
N GLN A 23 -27.22 -51.05 51.15
CA GLN A 23 -27.85 -50.53 49.93
C GLN A 23 -27.69 -49.02 49.79
N ALA A 24 -27.84 -48.26 50.88
CA ALA A 24 -27.64 -46.82 50.88
C ALA A 24 -26.18 -46.45 50.54
N ARG A 25 -25.20 -47.18 51.07
CA ARG A 25 -23.77 -46.97 50.74
C ARG A 25 -23.48 -47.29 49.28
N GLN A 26 -23.99 -48.41 48.77
CA GLN A 26 -23.80 -48.79 47.36
C GLN A 26 -24.43 -47.74 46.43
N THR A 27 -25.67 -47.33 46.71
CA THR A 27 -26.38 -46.32 45.92
C THR A 27 -25.67 -44.97 45.97
N SER A 28 -25.21 -44.54 47.15
CA SER A 28 -24.44 -43.30 47.31
C SER A 28 -23.09 -43.37 46.60
N GLY A 29 -22.39 -44.51 46.65
CA GLY A 29 -21.14 -44.72 45.92
C GLY A 29 -21.33 -44.63 44.41
N ALA A 30 -22.33 -45.33 43.88
CA ALA A 30 -22.66 -45.29 42.45
C ALA A 30 -23.08 -43.88 41.99
N ALA A 31 -23.87 -43.17 42.82
CA ALA A 31 -24.28 -41.80 42.55
C ALA A 31 -23.08 -40.83 42.53
N ASN A 32 -22.18 -40.93 43.52
CA ASN A 32 -20.96 -40.11 43.56
C ASN A 32 -20.04 -40.37 42.37
N GLU A 33 -19.92 -41.63 41.94
CA GLU A 33 -19.12 -41.97 40.78
C GLU A 33 -19.73 -41.44 39.48
N ALA A 34 -21.06 -41.58 39.31
CA ALA A 34 -21.78 -41.02 38.18
C ALA A 34 -21.66 -39.48 38.14
N PHE A 35 -21.82 -38.83 39.29
CA PHE A 35 -21.61 -37.39 39.43
C PHE A 35 -20.17 -37.00 39.08
N GLY A 36 -19.18 -37.72 39.59
CA GLY A 36 -17.77 -37.48 39.28
C GLY A 36 -17.42 -37.68 37.80
N ARG A 37 -18.08 -38.60 37.10
CA ARG A 37 -17.96 -38.73 35.63
C ARG A 37 -18.60 -37.54 34.92
N HIS A 38 -19.81 -37.16 35.32
CA HIS A 38 -20.53 -36.06 34.71
C HIS A 38 -19.79 -34.73 34.86
N VAL A 39 -19.24 -34.43 36.05
CA VAL A 39 -18.44 -33.21 36.28
C VAL A 39 -17.21 -33.17 35.35
N ARG A 40 -16.51 -34.30 35.17
CA ARG A 40 -15.36 -34.37 34.25
C ARG A 40 -15.78 -34.17 32.79
N GLU A 41 -16.90 -34.77 32.39
CA GLU A 41 -17.43 -34.60 31.04
C GLU A 41 -17.84 -33.15 30.77
N LEU A 42 -18.52 -32.51 31.72
CA LEU A 42 -18.90 -31.10 31.63
C LEU A 42 -17.67 -30.21 31.47
N TRP A 43 -16.63 -30.41 32.30
CA TRP A 43 -15.37 -29.67 32.17
C TRP A 43 -14.72 -29.85 30.80
N ASN A 44 -14.67 -31.07 30.28
CA ASN A 44 -14.09 -31.32 28.95
C ASN A 44 -14.88 -30.66 27.83
N VAL A 45 -16.20 -30.57 27.94
CA VAL A 45 -17.05 -29.88 26.96
C VAL A 45 -16.86 -28.37 27.06
N THR A 46 -16.83 -27.82 28.28
CA THR A 46 -16.60 -26.39 28.51
C THR A 46 -15.23 -25.95 28.00
N ASP A 47 -14.16 -26.66 28.33
CA ASP A 47 -12.80 -26.37 27.85
C ASP A 47 -12.71 -26.44 26.31
N ARG A 48 -13.42 -27.38 25.68
CA ARG A 48 -13.48 -27.43 24.22
C ARG A 48 -14.24 -26.24 23.63
N ALA A 49 -15.32 -25.80 24.25
CA ALA A 49 -16.11 -24.66 23.81
C ALA A 49 -15.30 -23.36 23.92
N GLU A 50 -14.65 -23.14 25.06
CA GLU A 50 -13.78 -21.98 25.31
C GLU A 50 -12.66 -21.88 24.26
N ARG A 51 -11.94 -22.99 24.02
CA ARG A 51 -10.90 -23.03 22.98
C ARG A 51 -11.44 -22.77 21.57
N ALA A 52 -12.67 -23.19 21.27
CA ALA A 52 -13.30 -22.92 19.99
C ALA A 52 -13.70 -21.44 19.83
N GLU A 53 -14.16 -20.81 20.92
CA GLU A 53 -14.47 -19.38 20.96
C GLU A 53 -13.20 -18.51 20.79
N ASP A 54 -12.12 -18.89 21.47
CA ASP A 54 -10.81 -18.24 21.32
C ASP A 54 -10.32 -18.33 19.86
N THR A 55 -10.35 -19.53 19.29
CA THR A 55 -9.96 -19.75 17.88
C THR A 55 -10.84 -18.93 16.92
N THR A 56 -12.15 -18.86 17.18
CA THR A 56 -13.07 -18.05 16.36
C THR A 56 -12.73 -16.57 16.45
N THR A 57 -12.37 -16.09 17.64
CA THR A 57 -11.96 -14.71 17.86
C THR A 57 -10.66 -14.39 17.12
N GLU A 58 -9.65 -15.26 17.21
CA GLU A 58 -8.38 -15.11 16.48
C GLU A 58 -8.59 -15.06 14.97
N VAL A 59 -9.39 -15.98 14.43
CA VAL A 59 -9.73 -16.00 12.99
C VAL A 59 -10.48 -14.73 12.59
N GLY A 60 -11.39 -14.23 13.44
CA GLY A 60 -12.12 -12.99 13.21
C GLY A 60 -11.20 -11.77 13.09
N VAL A 61 -10.17 -11.70 13.95
CA VAL A 61 -9.15 -10.65 13.90
C VAL A 61 -8.32 -10.74 12.62
N LEU A 62 -7.83 -11.93 12.27
CA LEU A 62 -7.04 -12.15 11.06
C LEU A 62 -7.83 -11.81 9.79
N LEU A 63 -9.09 -12.23 9.71
CA LEU A 63 -9.95 -11.95 8.57
C LEU A 63 -10.20 -10.45 8.41
N SER A 64 -10.45 -9.76 9.53
CA SER A 64 -10.67 -8.31 9.54
C SER A 64 -9.42 -7.56 9.09
N GLY A 65 -8.23 -7.98 9.54
CA GLY A 65 -6.94 -7.46 9.05
C GLY A 65 -6.75 -7.66 7.55
N ALA A 66 -6.95 -8.90 7.07
CA ALA A 66 -6.81 -9.22 5.65
C ALA A 66 -7.78 -8.44 4.76
N LEU A 67 -9.02 -8.22 5.21
CA LEU A 67 -10.00 -7.42 4.47
C LEU A 67 -9.61 -5.94 4.41
N ALA A 68 -9.05 -5.39 5.49
CA ALA A 68 -8.54 -4.03 5.50
C ALA A 68 -7.36 -3.87 4.52
N GLU A 69 -6.37 -4.78 4.58
CA GLU A 69 -5.23 -4.78 3.64
C GLU A 69 -5.67 -4.91 2.19
N LEU A 70 -6.64 -5.79 1.91
CA LEU A 70 -7.19 -5.95 0.55
C LEU A 70 -7.88 -4.67 0.06
N SER A 71 -8.67 -4.03 0.92
CA SER A 71 -9.32 -2.76 0.60
C SER A 71 -8.30 -1.67 0.29
N ASP A 72 -7.25 -1.55 1.10
CA ASP A 72 -6.19 -0.55 0.89
C ASP A 72 -5.44 -0.79 -0.41
N ALA A 73 -5.08 -2.05 -0.70
CA ALA A 73 -4.45 -2.42 -1.97
C ALA A 73 -5.35 -2.13 -3.19
N GLN A 74 -6.65 -2.38 -3.09
CA GLN A 74 -7.61 -2.05 -4.14
C GLN A 74 -7.72 -0.54 -4.36
N GLN A 75 -7.74 0.26 -3.30
CA GLN A 75 -7.74 1.72 -3.41
C GLN A 75 -6.46 2.24 -4.05
N GLU A 76 -5.31 1.66 -3.70
CA GLU A 76 -4.02 2.02 -4.32
C GLU A 76 -4.02 1.70 -5.82
N LEU A 77 -4.51 0.52 -6.21
CA LEU A 77 -4.63 0.15 -7.62
C LEU A 77 -5.52 1.12 -8.39
N LEU A 78 -6.68 1.50 -7.83
CA LEU A 78 -7.57 2.49 -8.47
C LEU A 78 -6.88 3.85 -8.65
N ARG A 79 -6.12 4.31 -7.66
CA ARG A 79 -5.35 5.56 -7.77
C ARG A 79 -4.30 5.46 -8.87
N LYS A 80 -3.57 4.34 -8.93
CA LYS A 80 -2.56 4.09 -9.98
C LYS A 80 -3.18 4.03 -11.36
N ASP A 81 -4.34 3.39 -11.51
CA ASP A 81 -5.04 3.30 -12.80
C ASP A 81 -5.52 4.67 -13.30
N ILE A 82 -6.00 5.53 -12.40
CA ILE A 82 -6.37 6.91 -12.73
C ILE A 82 -5.14 7.69 -13.19
N GLU A 83 -4.03 7.58 -12.47
CA GLU A 83 -2.80 8.30 -12.82
C GLU A 83 -2.20 7.79 -14.14
N ILE A 84 -2.18 6.47 -14.36
CA ILE A 84 -1.74 5.88 -15.63
C ILE A 84 -2.61 6.39 -16.78
N ARG A 85 -3.94 6.48 -16.59
CA ARG A 85 -4.83 7.03 -17.61
C ARG A 85 -4.52 8.49 -17.90
N ARG A 86 -4.37 9.31 -16.86
CA ARG A 86 -3.98 10.72 -16.99
C ARG A 86 -2.66 10.88 -17.74
N LEU A 87 -1.63 10.12 -17.36
CA LEU A 87 -0.31 10.16 -18.00
C LEU A 87 -0.39 9.70 -19.46
N ARG A 88 -1.20 8.69 -19.76
CA ARG A 88 -1.46 8.26 -21.15
C ARG A 88 -2.16 9.34 -21.96
N GLU A 89 -3.16 10.01 -21.38
CA GLU A 89 -3.82 11.15 -22.02
C GLU A 89 -2.83 12.28 -22.29
N GLU A 90 -1.99 12.62 -21.32
CA GLU A 90 -0.95 13.64 -21.45
C GLU A 90 0.04 13.30 -22.57
N LEU A 91 0.56 12.07 -22.60
CA LEU A 91 1.43 11.59 -23.67
C LEU A 91 0.73 11.57 -25.03
N SER A 92 -0.55 11.18 -25.08
CA SER A 92 -1.33 11.08 -26.33
C SER A 92 -1.64 12.42 -26.97
N ARG A 93 -1.69 13.51 -26.18
CA ARG A 93 -1.90 14.86 -26.72
C ARG A 93 -0.75 15.28 -27.63
N GLY A 94 0.43 14.69 -27.46
CA GLY A 94 1.63 15.05 -28.21
C GLY A 94 2.06 16.50 -27.99
N PRO A 95 3.12 16.94 -28.70
CA PRO A 95 3.56 18.33 -28.65
C PRO A 95 2.50 19.27 -29.21
N ARG A 96 2.32 20.43 -28.59
CA ARG A 96 1.39 21.46 -29.08
C ARG A 96 2.07 22.36 -30.10
N GLU A 97 1.31 22.83 -31.09
CA GLU A 97 1.81 23.87 -32.00
C GLU A 97 2.30 25.07 -31.19
N GLY A 98 3.51 25.54 -31.49
CA GLY A 98 4.14 26.64 -30.75
C GLY A 98 4.90 26.20 -29.49
N GLU A 99 4.82 24.94 -29.07
CA GLU A 99 5.63 24.42 -27.97
C GLU A 99 7.11 24.46 -28.32
N THR A 100 7.93 24.97 -27.40
CA THR A 100 9.37 25.13 -27.64
C THR A 100 10.21 24.20 -26.78
N VAL A 101 11.25 23.66 -27.41
CA VAL A 101 12.33 22.96 -26.73
C VAL A 101 13.62 23.73 -26.97
N THR A 102 14.49 23.75 -25.97
CA THR A 102 15.83 24.33 -26.09
C THR A 102 16.85 23.22 -26.16
N VAL A 103 17.65 23.22 -27.22
CA VAL A 103 18.79 22.32 -27.37
C VAL A 103 20.04 23.06 -26.93
N LEU A 104 20.74 22.52 -25.93
CA LEU A 104 22.09 22.93 -25.58
C LEU A 104 23.07 22.23 -26.50
N MET A 105 23.95 23.00 -27.12
CA MET A 105 24.98 22.52 -28.02
C MET A 105 26.36 22.81 -27.40
N HIS A 106 27.28 21.86 -27.55
CA HIS A 106 28.68 22.02 -27.20
C HIS A 106 29.50 21.97 -28.49
N HIS A 107 30.20 23.05 -28.85
CA HIS A 107 30.93 23.15 -30.12
C HIS A 107 30.11 22.76 -31.38
N GLY A 108 28.82 23.10 -31.39
CA GLY A 108 27.93 22.81 -32.52
C GLY A 108 27.37 21.38 -32.57
N GLU A 109 27.69 20.53 -31.60
CA GLU A 109 27.06 19.22 -31.43
C GLU A 109 25.95 19.27 -30.37
N PRO A 110 24.79 18.61 -30.58
CA PRO A 110 23.75 18.51 -29.57
C PRO A 110 24.27 17.81 -28.32
N HIS A 111 24.12 18.47 -27.16
CA HIS A 111 24.53 17.93 -25.87
C HIS A 111 23.33 17.44 -25.06
N ALA A 112 22.29 18.28 -24.93
CA ALA A 112 21.09 17.97 -24.15
C ALA A 112 19.88 18.79 -24.62
N VAL A 113 18.67 18.31 -24.31
CA VAL A 113 17.39 18.95 -24.65
C VAL A 113 16.64 19.32 -23.37
N TYR A 114 16.11 20.54 -23.31
CA TYR A 114 15.41 21.08 -22.16
C TYR A 114 14.08 21.68 -22.57
N ALA A 115 13.12 21.69 -21.64
CA ALA A 115 11.83 22.36 -21.81
C ALA A 115 11.95 23.89 -21.86
N SER A 116 13.08 24.47 -21.43
CA SER A 116 13.29 25.92 -21.50
C SER A 116 14.76 26.30 -21.53
N ARG A 117 15.03 27.50 -22.06
CA ARG A 117 16.38 28.10 -22.08
C ARG A 117 16.94 28.32 -20.68
N LYS A 118 16.09 28.66 -19.71
CA LYS A 118 16.50 28.82 -18.31
C LYS A 118 17.05 27.51 -17.74
N ALA A 119 16.42 26.38 -18.03
CA ALA A 119 16.89 25.07 -17.59
C ALA A 119 18.22 24.69 -18.26
N ALA A 120 18.38 24.97 -19.55
CA ALA A 120 19.65 24.76 -20.26
C ALA A 120 20.79 25.58 -19.66
N HIS A 121 20.57 26.86 -19.37
CA HIS A 121 21.58 27.72 -18.74
C HIS A 121 21.93 27.26 -17.31
N ALA A 122 20.94 26.80 -16.54
CA ALA A 122 21.20 26.27 -15.20
C ALA A 122 22.12 25.04 -15.24
N ASP A 123 21.95 24.18 -16.25
CA ASP A 123 22.79 22.99 -16.39
C ASP A 123 24.22 23.31 -16.85
N THR A 124 24.41 24.30 -17.74
CA THR A 124 25.77 24.73 -18.11
C THR A 124 26.59 25.25 -16.94
N ALA A 125 25.95 25.79 -15.90
CA ALA A 125 26.64 26.20 -14.67
C ALA A 125 27.28 25.02 -13.92
N THR A 126 26.77 23.80 -14.13
CA THR A 126 27.36 22.57 -13.56
C THR A 126 28.56 22.06 -14.36
N HIS A 127 28.74 22.54 -15.59
CA HIS A 127 29.79 22.13 -16.53
C HIS A 127 30.97 23.13 -16.63
N GLY A 128 31.22 23.88 -15.56
CA GLY A 128 32.37 24.78 -15.44
C GLY A 128 32.18 26.18 -16.02
N TYR A 129 30.96 26.54 -16.44
CA TYR A 129 30.60 27.93 -16.74
C TYR A 129 30.20 28.67 -15.45
N PRO A 130 30.64 29.92 -15.22
CA PRO A 130 30.26 30.67 -14.04
C PRO A 130 28.73 30.81 -13.94
N ALA A 131 28.16 30.63 -12.75
CA ALA A 131 26.71 30.73 -12.53
C ALA A 131 26.17 32.16 -12.77
N ASP A 132 27.04 33.17 -12.72
CA ASP A 132 26.78 34.57 -13.02
C ASP A 132 27.08 34.95 -14.49
N HIS A 133 27.41 33.97 -15.33
CA HIS A 133 27.69 34.22 -16.74
C HIS A 133 26.46 34.80 -17.46
N VAL A 134 26.62 35.99 -18.04
CA VAL A 134 25.60 36.64 -18.85
C VAL A 134 25.64 36.09 -20.27
N TRP A 135 24.69 35.22 -20.59
CA TRP A 135 24.52 34.66 -21.92
C TRP A 135 24.21 35.74 -22.96
N THR A 136 25.15 35.98 -23.87
CA THR A 136 24.94 36.89 -25.00
C THR A 136 24.15 36.21 -26.12
N PRO A 137 23.31 36.95 -26.87
CA PRO A 137 22.72 36.44 -28.10
C PRO A 137 23.80 35.91 -29.05
N CYS A 138 23.56 34.75 -29.66
CA CYS A 138 24.42 34.25 -30.72
C CYS A 138 24.23 35.14 -31.96
N ASP A 139 25.34 35.50 -32.60
CA ASP A 139 25.33 36.18 -33.90
C ASP A 139 25.24 35.16 -35.05
N GLU A 140 25.46 35.63 -36.28
CA GLU A 140 25.39 34.81 -37.50
C GLU A 140 26.54 33.79 -37.64
N ARG A 141 27.48 33.72 -36.67
CA ARG A 141 28.58 32.75 -36.74
C ARG A 141 28.09 31.29 -36.61
N PRO A 142 28.84 30.33 -37.17
CA PRO A 142 28.52 28.90 -37.05
C PRO A 142 28.44 28.43 -35.59
N ALA A 143 27.61 27.43 -35.30
CA ALA A 143 27.46 26.89 -33.94
C ALA A 143 28.78 26.35 -33.35
N ALA A 144 29.67 25.81 -34.20
CA ALA A 144 31.01 25.37 -33.81
C ALA A 144 31.92 26.48 -33.27
N ALA A 145 31.62 27.75 -33.57
CA ALA A 145 32.36 28.90 -33.05
C ALA A 145 32.05 29.22 -31.58
N PHE A 146 31.06 28.53 -30.98
CA PHE A 146 30.63 28.73 -29.60
C PHE A 146 30.95 27.47 -28.80
N THR A 147 31.61 27.61 -27.65
CA THR A 147 31.81 26.50 -26.70
C THR A 147 30.46 25.96 -26.24
N TRP A 148 29.57 26.86 -25.79
CA TRP A 148 28.19 26.52 -25.47
C TRP A 148 27.21 27.44 -26.19
N ARG A 149 26.13 26.86 -26.70
CA ARG A 149 25.09 27.59 -27.44
C ARG A 149 23.73 26.97 -27.17
N CYS A 150 22.73 27.79 -26.87
CA CYS A 150 21.34 27.37 -26.75
C CYS A 150 20.57 27.75 -28.00
N GLU A 151 19.94 26.78 -28.64
CA GLU A 151 19.05 27.00 -29.77
C GLU A 151 17.63 26.59 -29.41
N GLU A 152 16.67 27.45 -29.76
CA GLU A 152 15.26 27.21 -29.51
C GLU A 152 14.62 26.62 -30.76
N PHE A 153 13.82 25.57 -30.58
CA PHE A 153 13.07 24.92 -31.63
C PHE A 153 11.60 24.91 -31.29
N THR A 154 10.74 25.21 -32.26
CA THR A 154 9.28 25.22 -32.12
C THR A 154 8.69 24.02 -32.83
N TYR A 155 7.75 23.34 -32.18
CA TYR A 155 6.99 22.26 -32.81
C TYR A 155 6.08 22.80 -33.91
N ASN A 156 6.18 22.20 -35.09
CA ASN A 156 5.32 22.47 -36.23
C ASN A 156 4.50 21.21 -36.58
N PRO A 157 3.17 21.24 -36.39
CA PRO A 157 2.31 20.10 -36.67
C PRO A 157 2.26 19.74 -38.15
N ALA A 158 2.46 20.69 -39.07
CA ALA A 158 2.44 20.42 -40.51
C ALA A 158 3.57 19.48 -40.97
N THR A 159 4.67 19.45 -40.24
CA THR A 159 5.83 18.59 -40.52
C THR A 159 6.02 17.45 -39.51
N ASN A 160 5.16 17.40 -38.47
CA ASN A 160 5.33 16.52 -37.31
C ASN A 160 6.76 16.57 -36.72
N GLY A 161 7.28 17.79 -36.58
CA GLY A 161 8.70 18.00 -36.26
C GLY A 161 8.98 19.37 -35.65
N PHE A 162 10.16 19.49 -35.05
CA PHE A 162 10.65 20.73 -34.46
C PHE A 162 11.53 21.49 -35.47
N HIS A 163 11.30 22.79 -35.62
CA HIS A 163 12.12 23.65 -36.48
C HIS A 163 12.76 24.76 -35.65
N ARG A 164 13.96 25.16 -36.05
CA ARG A 164 14.72 26.20 -35.34
C ARG A 164 14.03 27.55 -35.44
N VAL A 165 13.93 28.26 -34.32
CA VAL A 165 13.43 29.64 -34.27
C VAL A 165 14.57 30.58 -34.69
N SER A 166 14.59 30.97 -35.96
CA SER A 166 15.51 31.99 -36.44
C SER A 166 14.97 33.39 -36.13
N ARG A 167 15.48 34.05 -35.08
CA ARG A 167 15.22 35.48 -34.87
C ARG A 167 16.08 36.28 -35.83
N ALA A 168 15.45 36.96 -36.80
CA ALA A 168 16.15 37.92 -37.65
C ALA A 168 16.68 39.06 -36.77
N VAL A 169 17.99 39.30 -36.81
CA VAL A 169 18.59 40.48 -36.19
C VAL A 169 18.17 41.68 -37.04
N PRO A 170 17.51 42.71 -36.48
CA PRO A 170 17.19 43.92 -37.23
C PRO A 170 18.49 44.56 -37.71
N ARG A 171 18.73 44.54 -39.01
CA ARG A 171 19.86 45.23 -39.61
C ARG A 171 19.54 46.72 -39.56
N ALA A 172 20.23 47.48 -38.72
CA ALA A 172 20.19 48.93 -38.82
C ALA A 172 20.75 49.28 -40.20
N LEU A 173 19.88 49.80 -41.08
CA LEU A 173 20.32 50.44 -42.31
C LEU A 173 20.94 51.76 -41.87
N ASP A 174 22.26 51.78 -41.69
CA ASP A 174 23.00 53.02 -41.48
C ASP A 174 22.72 53.93 -42.69
N GLY A 175 22.17 55.11 -42.37
CA GLY A 175 21.66 56.07 -43.33
C GLY A 175 22.74 56.56 -44.29
N ALA A 176 22.36 56.69 -45.56
CA ALA A 176 23.11 57.48 -46.52
C ALA A 176 22.99 58.97 -46.15
N ALA A 177 24.14 59.60 -45.91
CA ALA A 177 24.31 61.05 -45.94
C ALA A 177 24.89 61.47 -47.29
#